data_AF-A0A840QQ46-F1
#
_entry.id   AF-A0A840QQ46-F1
#
_cell.length_a   1.000
_cell.length_b   1.000
_cell.length_c   1.000
_cell.angle_alpha   90.00
_cell.angle_beta   90.00
_cell.angle_gamma   90.00
#
_symmetry.space_group_name_H-M   'P 1'
#
loop_
_entity.id
_entity.type
_entity.pdbx_description
1 polymer ?
#
loop_
_entity_poly.entity_id
_entity_poly.type
_entity_poly.pdbx_seq_one_letter_code
_entity_poly.pdbx_strand_id
1 'polypeptide(L)'
;MGMLKRGLMVGLKTTWTLGKIIFPITLLVTMLSHTPVMDRLTSLLAPLMSILGLSGEAAIPLVLGNVLNLYAAIGAILTLELTVKEVFILAVMLSFSHNLFVESAVAKQVGLKIWVVLLVRIGLALVSAWLINLFWQGGQEIAEYGLVASSQETVNGFWPIVYQGVESAVLGIVQFAAIVIPIMMGIQIMKELGWLNVFSRWMSPFTRMLGIRENTSTTLAAGLMFGLAFGAGVMIQAVKEDGVAKKDLYLVFIFLVACHAVIEDTLIFIPLGIPVWPLLIIRIVTAVLLTVAVAVVWNRKEKRDAEASRAYGA
;
A
#
# COMPACT_ATOMS: atom_id res chain seq x y z
N MET A 1 -21.43 20.27 15.84
CA MET A 1 -20.69 19.00 16.04
C MET A 1 -19.21 19.34 16.17
N GLY A 2 -18.53 18.97 17.25
CA GLY A 2 -17.09 19.27 17.42
C GLY A 2 -16.19 18.45 16.48
N MET A 3 -14.98 18.95 16.21
CA MET A 3 -13.97 18.32 15.34
C MET A 3 -13.65 16.87 15.75
N LEU A 4 -13.45 16.62 17.05
CA LEU A 4 -13.22 15.28 17.59
C LEU A 4 -14.38 14.32 17.30
N LYS A 5 -15.63 14.79 17.43
CA LYS A 5 -16.82 13.98 17.16
C LYS A 5 -16.93 13.62 15.67
N ARG A 6 -16.56 14.55 14.77
CA ARG A 6 -16.49 14.26 13.33
C ARG A 6 -15.39 13.24 13.03
N GLY A 7 -14.19 13.43 13.59
CA GLY A 7 -13.08 12.49 13.43
C GLY A 7 -13.43 11.08 13.90
N LEU A 8 -14.04 10.95 15.08
CA LEU A 8 -14.50 9.67 15.60
C LEU A 8 -15.53 9.03 14.68
N MET A 9 -16.50 9.80 14.18
CA MET A 9 -17.52 9.29 13.26
C MET A 9 -16.94 8.84 11.92
N VAL A 10 -15.92 9.53 11.41
CA VAL A 10 -15.15 9.10 10.23
C VAL A 10 -14.43 7.79 10.53
N GLY A 11 -13.72 7.69 11.65
CA GLY A 11 -13.03 6.46 12.06
C GLY A 11 -13.96 5.26 12.21
N LEU A 12 -15.12 5.44 12.85
CA LEU A 12 -16.15 4.40 13.00
C LEU A 12 -16.76 4.00 11.64
N LYS A 13 -17.06 4.97 10.77
CA LYS A 13 -17.59 4.69 9.43
C LYS A 13 -16.57 3.93 8.56
N THR A 14 -15.29 4.31 8.65
CA THR A 14 -14.21 3.59 7.97
C THR A 14 -14.13 2.18 8.52
N THR A 15 -14.02 2.00 9.84
CA THR A 15 -13.99 0.69 10.50
C THR A 15 -15.17 -0.20 10.08
N TRP A 16 -16.39 0.35 10.02
CA TRP A 16 -17.58 -0.38 9.55
C TRP A 16 -17.46 -0.82 8.08
N THR A 17 -16.93 0.06 7.23
CA THR A 17 -16.72 -0.24 5.81
C THR A 17 -15.65 -1.31 5.64
N LEU A 18 -14.57 -1.23 6.40
CA LEU A 18 -13.49 -2.22 6.41
C LEU A 18 -13.97 -3.55 6.98
N GLY A 19 -14.75 -3.54 8.06
CA GLY A 19 -15.31 -4.75 8.65
C GLY A 19 -16.18 -5.53 7.68
N LYS A 20 -16.94 -4.86 6.81
CA LYS A 20 -17.70 -5.52 5.73
C LYS A 20 -16.84 -6.20 4.67
N ILE A 21 -15.54 -5.90 4.61
CA ILE A 21 -14.57 -6.52 3.69
C ILE A 21 -13.76 -7.58 4.43
N ILE A 22 -13.20 -7.23 5.59
CA ILE A 22 -12.37 -8.10 6.42
C ILE A 22 -13.19 -9.32 6.85
N PHE A 23 -14.39 -9.12 7.41
CA PHE A 23 -15.20 -10.21 7.95
C PHE A 23 -15.45 -11.35 6.95
N PRO A 24 -16.05 -11.11 5.77
CA PRO A 24 -16.33 -12.20 4.84
C PRO A 24 -15.05 -12.84 4.30
N ILE A 25 -13.98 -12.07 4.10
CA ILE A 25 -12.72 -12.60 3.58
C ILE A 25 -12.06 -13.50 4.61
N THR A 26 -11.91 -13.03 5.85
CA THR A 26 -11.36 -13.83 6.96
C THR A 26 -12.17 -15.11 7.13
N LEU A 27 -13.51 -15.01 7.22
CA LEU A 27 -14.37 -16.19 7.36
C LEU A 27 -14.19 -17.18 6.20
N LEU A 28 -14.18 -16.69 4.95
CA LEU A 28 -14.01 -17.54 3.78
C LEU A 28 -12.64 -18.21 3.75
N VAL A 29 -11.57 -17.46 4.02
CA VAL A 29 -10.20 -18.02 4.00
C VAL A 29 -10.01 -19.03 5.12
N THR A 30 -10.52 -18.77 6.34
CA THR A 30 -10.53 -19.77 7.43
C THR A 30 -11.30 -21.02 7.03
N MET A 31 -12.49 -20.89 6.42
CA MET A 31 -13.22 -22.08 5.96
C MET A 31 -12.45 -22.84 4.87
N LEU A 32 -11.79 -22.11 3.96
CA LEU A 32 -11.05 -22.71 2.85
C LEU A 32 -9.79 -23.42 3.33
N SER A 33 -9.09 -22.89 4.34
CA SER A 33 -7.84 -23.47 4.88
C SER A 33 -8.04 -24.85 5.49
N HIS A 34 -9.25 -25.16 5.94
CA HIS A 34 -9.64 -26.51 6.41
C HIS A 34 -10.12 -27.44 5.29
N THR A 35 -9.90 -27.10 4.01
CA THR A 35 -10.29 -27.94 2.85
C THR A 35 -9.09 -28.32 1.97
N PRO A 36 -9.13 -29.48 1.29
CA PRO A 36 -8.08 -29.89 0.35
C PRO A 36 -7.94 -28.97 -0.88
N VAL A 37 -8.89 -28.06 -1.10
CA VAL A 37 -8.82 -27.05 -2.17
C VAL A 37 -7.66 -26.10 -1.91
N MET A 38 -7.42 -25.75 -0.64
CA MET A 38 -6.30 -24.90 -0.25
C MET A 38 -4.97 -25.55 -0.61
N ASP A 39 -4.75 -26.81 -0.21
CA ASP A 39 -3.50 -27.54 -0.49
C ASP A 39 -3.17 -27.61 -1.99
N ARG A 40 -4.19 -27.82 -2.83
CA ARG A 40 -4.01 -27.83 -4.30
C ARG A 40 -3.65 -26.45 -4.84
N LEU A 41 -4.28 -25.40 -4.31
CA LEU A 41 -4.01 -24.03 -4.73
C LEU A 41 -2.60 -23.59 -4.30
N THR A 42 -2.22 -23.88 -3.06
CA THR A 42 -0.93 -23.47 -2.49
C THR A 42 0.22 -24.24 -3.14
N SER A 43 0.07 -25.56 -3.37
CA SER A 43 1.08 -26.35 -4.09
C SER A 43 1.29 -25.90 -5.54
N LEU A 44 0.23 -25.47 -6.23
CA LEU A 44 0.33 -24.92 -7.58
C LEU A 44 1.09 -23.58 -7.63
N LEU A 45 0.89 -22.73 -6.61
CA LEU A 45 1.48 -21.38 -6.55
C LEU A 45 2.85 -21.35 -5.87
N ALA A 46 3.20 -22.39 -5.10
CA ALA A 46 4.47 -22.49 -4.36
C ALA A 46 5.72 -22.27 -5.21
N PRO A 47 5.86 -22.80 -6.45
CA PRO A 47 7.05 -22.54 -7.27
C PRO A 47 7.24 -21.05 -7.58
N LEU A 48 6.16 -20.32 -7.88
CA LEU A 48 6.21 -18.89 -8.15
C LEU A 48 6.54 -18.09 -6.88
N MET A 49 5.89 -18.43 -5.77
CA MET A 49 6.06 -17.74 -4.49
C MET A 49 7.44 -17.97 -3.87
N SER A 50 8.00 -19.17 -4.02
CA SER A 50 9.30 -19.53 -3.44
C SER A 50 10.46 -18.66 -3.96
N ILE A 51 10.39 -18.20 -5.22
CA ILE A 51 11.37 -17.26 -5.80
C ILE A 51 11.41 -15.95 -4.99
N LEU A 52 10.25 -15.54 -4.47
CA LEU A 52 10.08 -14.33 -3.68
C LEU A 52 10.29 -14.57 -2.17
N GLY A 53 10.62 -15.79 -1.75
CA GLY A 53 10.75 -16.15 -0.34
C GLY A 53 9.41 -16.32 0.37
N LEU A 54 8.36 -16.65 -0.38
CA LEU A 54 7.00 -16.80 0.12
C LEU A 54 6.52 -18.26 -0.03
N SER A 55 5.70 -18.73 0.90
CA SER A 55 4.92 -19.97 0.76
C SER A 55 3.79 -19.82 -0.27
N GLY A 56 3.20 -20.93 -0.69
CA GLY A 56 2.05 -20.93 -1.59
C GLY A 56 0.83 -20.21 -1.01
N GLU A 57 0.66 -20.21 0.32
CA GLU A 57 -0.44 -19.56 1.04
C GLU A 57 -0.40 -18.04 0.91
N ALA A 58 0.81 -17.46 0.93
CA ALA A 58 1.03 -16.02 0.78
C ALA A 58 0.52 -15.46 -0.57
N ALA A 59 0.29 -16.30 -1.58
CA ALA A 59 -0.32 -15.86 -2.83
C ALA A 59 -1.75 -15.31 -2.65
N ILE A 60 -2.51 -15.83 -1.68
CA ILE A 60 -3.90 -15.45 -1.43
C ILE A 60 -4.00 -13.99 -0.99
N PRO A 61 -3.34 -13.54 0.09
CA PRO A 61 -3.37 -12.14 0.48
C PRO A 61 -2.76 -11.24 -0.59
N LEU A 62 -1.72 -11.68 -1.32
CA LEU A 62 -1.12 -10.89 -2.39
C LEU A 62 -2.12 -10.60 -3.52
N VAL A 63 -2.89 -11.61 -3.96
CA VAL A 63 -3.93 -11.47 -4.99
C VAL A 63 -5.08 -10.60 -4.49
N LEU A 64 -5.60 -10.89 -3.30
CA LEU A 64 -6.71 -10.12 -2.72
C LEU A 64 -6.33 -8.65 -2.52
N GLY A 65 -5.10 -8.37 -2.11
CA GLY A 65 -4.57 -7.02 -1.95
C GLY A 65 -4.49 -6.24 -3.25
N ASN A 66 -3.97 -6.88 -4.30
CA ASN A 66 -3.82 -6.29 -5.62
C ASN A 66 -5.16 -6.08 -6.33
N VAL A 67 -6.10 -7.01 -6.17
CA VAL A 67 -7.41 -6.97 -6.83
C VAL A 67 -8.40 -6.08 -6.08
N LEU A 68 -8.45 -6.19 -4.75
CA LEU A 68 -9.44 -5.51 -3.92
C LEU A 68 -8.85 -4.32 -3.16
N ASN A 69 -8.02 -4.56 -2.14
CA ASN A 69 -7.34 -3.53 -1.33
C ASN A 69 -6.49 -4.16 -0.21
N LEU A 70 -5.66 -3.34 0.46
CA LEU A 70 -4.84 -3.76 1.59
C LEU A 70 -5.62 -4.47 2.71
N TYR A 71 -6.83 -3.99 3.03
CA TYR A 71 -7.61 -4.59 4.12
C TYR A 71 -8.12 -6.00 3.79
N ALA A 72 -8.43 -6.27 2.52
CA ALA A 72 -8.74 -7.61 2.05
C ALA A 72 -7.54 -8.56 2.20
N ALA A 73 -6.33 -8.10 1.85
CA ALA A 73 -5.12 -8.88 2.05
C ALA A 73 -4.87 -9.15 3.53
N ILE A 74 -4.99 -8.13 4.36
CA ILE A 74 -4.78 -8.23 5.81
C ILE A 74 -5.79 -9.20 6.44
N GLY A 75 -7.07 -9.14 6.05
CA GLY A 75 -8.08 -10.08 6.52
C GLY A 75 -7.76 -11.53 6.20
N ALA A 76 -7.09 -11.80 5.08
CA ALA A 76 -6.58 -13.12 4.75
C ALA A 76 -5.31 -13.47 5.56
N ILE A 77 -4.35 -12.55 5.72
CA ILE A 77 -3.13 -12.78 6.51
C ILE A 77 -3.46 -13.24 7.93
N LEU A 78 -4.46 -12.62 8.57
CA LEU A 78 -4.90 -12.96 9.93
C LEU A 78 -5.32 -14.44 10.12
N THR A 79 -5.56 -15.16 9.03
CA THR A 79 -6.06 -16.55 9.04
C THR A 79 -5.03 -17.58 8.59
N LEU A 80 -3.85 -17.12 8.20
CA LEU A 80 -2.80 -17.95 7.62
C LEU A 80 -1.60 -18.02 8.58
N GLU A 81 -1.00 -19.19 8.71
CA GLU A 81 0.19 -19.41 9.51
C GLU A 81 1.44 -19.02 8.72
N LEU A 82 1.70 -17.72 8.63
CA LEU A 82 2.85 -17.17 7.93
C LEU A 82 3.98 -16.82 8.91
N THR A 83 5.21 -16.95 8.44
CA THR A 83 6.38 -16.45 9.19
C THR A 83 6.42 -14.92 9.18
N VAL A 84 7.08 -14.31 10.17
CA VAL A 84 7.30 -12.85 10.23
C VAL A 84 7.95 -12.33 8.95
N LYS A 85 8.86 -13.10 8.35
CA LYS A 85 9.52 -12.79 7.08
C LYS A 85 8.54 -12.72 5.93
N GLU A 86 7.64 -13.71 5.81
CA GLU A 86 6.62 -13.72 4.76
C GLU A 86 5.62 -12.58 4.91
N VAL A 87 5.15 -12.31 6.13
CA VAL A 87 4.23 -11.20 6.40
C VAL A 87 4.91 -9.87 6.07
N PHE A 88 6.20 -9.72 6.39
CA PHE A 88 6.96 -8.51 6.06
C PHE A 88 7.16 -8.35 4.54
N ILE A 89 7.50 -9.43 3.83
CA ILE A 89 7.60 -9.41 2.36
C ILE A 89 6.25 -9.02 1.75
N LEU A 90 5.15 -9.64 2.20
CA LEU A 90 3.79 -9.28 1.76
C LEU A 90 3.48 -7.81 2.05
N ALA A 91 3.82 -7.31 3.23
CA ALA A 91 3.59 -5.91 3.59
C ALA A 91 4.35 -4.96 2.66
N VAL A 92 5.61 -5.23 2.36
CA VAL A 92 6.40 -4.43 1.41
C VAL A 92 5.81 -4.51 0.00
N MET A 93 5.54 -5.72 -0.50
CA MET A 93 4.94 -5.93 -1.82
C MET A 93 3.61 -5.18 -1.96
N LEU A 94 2.73 -5.33 -0.99
CA LEU A 94 1.41 -4.70 -0.97
C LEU A 94 1.49 -3.19 -0.77
N SER A 95 2.49 -2.70 -0.03
CA SER A 95 2.72 -1.26 0.10
C SER A 95 3.06 -0.58 -1.23
N PHE A 96 3.64 -1.32 -2.18
CA PHE A 96 3.91 -0.87 -3.55
C PHE A 96 2.81 -1.25 -4.55
N SER A 97 2.13 -2.37 -4.31
CA SER A 97 1.16 -2.96 -5.23
C SER A 97 -0.09 -3.43 -4.48
N HIS A 98 -1.02 -2.51 -4.31
CA HIS A 98 -2.39 -2.82 -3.91
C HIS A 98 -3.39 -2.10 -4.80
N ASN A 99 -4.63 -2.60 -4.80
CA ASN A 99 -5.77 -1.97 -5.44
C ASN A 99 -5.51 -1.52 -6.90
N LEU A 100 -4.84 -2.39 -7.68
CA LEU A 100 -4.27 -2.06 -8.99
C LEU A 100 -5.32 -1.53 -9.97
N PHE A 101 -6.56 -2.02 -9.89
CA PHE A 101 -7.65 -1.55 -10.75
C PHE A 101 -8.01 -0.10 -10.49
N VAL A 102 -8.26 0.26 -9.21
CA VAL A 102 -8.62 1.62 -8.83
C VAL A 102 -7.44 2.56 -9.07
N GLU A 103 -6.24 2.16 -8.69
CA GLU A 103 -5.06 3.00 -8.88
C GLU A 103 -4.70 3.22 -10.35
N SER A 104 -4.89 2.22 -11.20
CA SER A 104 -4.75 2.39 -12.65
C SER A 104 -5.82 3.31 -13.23
N ALA A 105 -7.05 3.23 -12.72
CA ALA A 105 -8.12 4.15 -13.12
C ALA A 105 -7.80 5.59 -12.71
N VAL A 106 -7.33 5.78 -11.48
CA VAL A 106 -6.87 7.08 -10.96
C VAL A 106 -5.70 7.61 -11.80
N ALA A 107 -4.70 6.79 -12.10
CA ALA A 107 -3.58 7.16 -12.97
C ALA A 107 -4.04 7.63 -14.35
N LYS A 108 -5.02 6.92 -14.94
CA LYS A 108 -5.59 7.30 -16.23
C LYS A 108 -6.28 8.66 -16.17
N GLN A 109 -7.00 8.96 -15.09
CA GLN A 109 -7.71 10.23 -14.91
C GLN A 109 -6.75 11.43 -14.82
N VAL A 110 -5.56 11.25 -14.25
CA VAL A 110 -4.50 12.28 -14.24
C VAL A 110 -3.67 12.31 -15.53
N GLY A 111 -3.99 11.51 -16.55
CA GLY A 111 -3.30 11.53 -17.84
C GLY A 111 -2.00 10.71 -17.90
N LEU A 112 -1.79 9.80 -16.95
CA LEU A 112 -0.68 8.85 -16.98
C LEU A 112 -1.01 7.61 -17.81
N LYS A 113 0.04 7.01 -18.37
CA LYS A 113 -0.06 5.73 -19.07
C LYS A 113 -0.16 4.59 -18.05
N ILE A 114 -1.26 3.84 -18.09
CA ILE A 114 -1.53 2.72 -17.16
C ILE A 114 -0.37 1.72 -17.11
N TRP A 115 0.20 1.36 -18.26
CA TRP A 115 1.28 0.36 -18.29
C TRP A 115 2.53 0.81 -17.52
N VAL A 116 2.81 2.13 -17.48
CA VAL A 116 3.94 2.67 -16.72
C VAL A 116 3.71 2.45 -15.23
N VAL A 117 2.48 2.73 -14.77
CA VAL A 117 2.10 2.56 -13.37
C VAL A 117 2.13 1.09 -12.96
N LEU A 118 1.56 0.20 -13.78
CA LEU A 118 1.59 -1.24 -13.51
C LEU A 118 3.01 -1.78 -13.47
N LEU A 119 3.86 -1.38 -14.43
CA LEU A 119 5.26 -1.80 -14.46
C LEU A 119 6.02 -1.34 -13.22
N VAL A 120 5.83 -0.09 -12.79
CA VAL A 120 6.47 0.44 -11.57
C VAL A 120 5.97 -0.32 -10.35
N ARG A 121 4.65 -0.45 -10.15
CA ARG A 121 4.06 -1.08 -8.96
C ARG A 121 4.46 -2.54 -8.82
N ILE A 122 4.20 -3.32 -9.87
CA ILE A 122 4.47 -4.76 -9.88
C ILE A 122 5.99 -4.99 -9.86
N GLY A 123 6.76 -4.20 -10.62
CA GLY A 123 8.22 -4.29 -10.63
C GLY A 123 8.81 -4.03 -9.24
N LEU A 124 8.40 -2.95 -8.56
CA LEU A 124 8.85 -2.65 -7.20
C LEU A 124 8.47 -3.75 -6.21
N ALA A 125 7.24 -4.26 -6.27
CA ALA A 125 6.81 -5.35 -5.40
C ALA A 125 7.67 -6.61 -5.60
N LEU A 126 7.85 -7.06 -6.84
CA LEU A 126 8.64 -8.26 -7.13
C LEU A 126 10.12 -8.10 -6.78
N VAL A 127 10.73 -6.97 -7.15
CA VAL A 127 12.15 -6.70 -6.89
C VAL A 127 12.40 -6.57 -5.38
N SER A 128 11.55 -5.84 -4.66
CA SER A 128 11.71 -5.69 -3.20
C SER A 128 11.55 -7.02 -2.46
N ALA A 129 10.57 -7.84 -2.82
CA ALA A 129 10.40 -9.18 -2.25
C ALA A 129 11.65 -10.05 -2.47
N TRP A 130 12.15 -10.09 -3.71
CA TRP A 130 13.35 -10.85 -4.04
C TRP A 130 14.58 -10.36 -3.27
N LEU A 131 14.78 -9.05 -3.16
CA LEU A 131 15.89 -8.46 -2.40
C LEU A 131 15.78 -8.76 -0.90
N ILE A 132 14.59 -8.63 -0.31
CA ILE A 132 14.36 -8.95 1.10
C ILE A 132 14.63 -10.43 1.36
N ASN A 133 14.14 -11.32 0.49
CA ASN A 133 14.39 -12.74 0.61
C ASN A 133 15.89 -13.07 0.59
N LEU A 134 16.64 -12.41 -0.30
CA LEU A 134 18.07 -12.62 -0.48
C LEU A 134 18.90 -12.08 0.70
N PHE A 135 18.64 -10.84 1.12
CA PHE A 135 19.49 -10.13 2.08
C PHE A 135 19.06 -10.27 3.53
N TRP A 136 17.79 -10.56 3.81
CA TRP A 136 17.29 -10.71 5.17
C TRP A 136 16.97 -12.17 5.47
N GLN A 137 17.73 -12.75 6.40
CA GLN A 137 17.63 -14.15 6.81
C GLN A 137 16.85 -14.35 8.13
N GLY A 138 16.41 -13.27 8.78
CA GLY A 138 15.59 -13.32 10.01
C GLY A 138 14.10 -13.55 9.74
N GLY A 139 13.29 -13.54 10.81
CA GLY A 139 11.82 -13.61 10.71
C GLY A 139 11.27 -14.99 10.38
N GLN A 140 11.97 -16.07 10.73
CA GLN A 140 11.54 -17.45 10.43
C GLN A 140 10.50 -17.97 11.44
N GLU A 141 10.36 -17.29 12.57
CA GLU A 141 9.32 -17.53 13.54
C GLU A 141 7.92 -17.26 12.96
N ILE A 142 6.93 -18.02 13.42
CA ILE A 142 5.53 -17.80 13.07
C ILE A 142 5.10 -16.43 13.59
N ALA A 143 4.43 -15.65 12.74
CA ALA A 143 3.94 -14.34 13.11
C ALA A 143 2.77 -14.45 14.10
N GLU A 144 2.80 -13.64 15.16
CA GLU A 144 1.70 -13.51 16.12
C GLU A 144 0.85 -12.27 15.80
N TYR A 145 -0.43 -12.47 15.55
CA TYR A 145 -1.34 -11.42 15.08
C TYR A 145 -2.09 -10.72 16.22
N GLY A 146 -1.40 -10.36 17.31
CA GLY A 146 -1.97 -9.64 18.45
C GLY A 146 -3.08 -10.43 19.16
N LEU A 147 -4.32 -9.92 19.11
CA LEU A 147 -5.49 -10.53 19.77
C LEU A 147 -5.99 -11.78 19.04
N VAL A 148 -5.64 -11.95 17.76
CA VAL A 148 -5.96 -13.14 16.99
C VAL A 148 -4.89 -14.17 17.28
N ALA A 149 -5.19 -15.10 18.18
CA ALA A 149 -4.31 -16.22 18.47
C ALA A 149 -4.38 -17.25 17.33
N SER A 150 -3.23 -17.67 16.84
CA SER A 150 -3.10 -18.85 15.97
C SER A 150 -3.32 -20.08 16.85
N SER A 151 -4.56 -20.57 16.95
CA SER A 151 -4.87 -21.77 17.72
C SER A 151 -4.39 -23.01 16.95
N GLN A 152 -3.37 -23.69 17.48
CA GLN A 152 -2.85 -24.97 16.98
C GLN A 152 -3.76 -26.17 17.29
N GLU A 153 -4.93 -25.95 17.90
CA GLU A 153 -5.87 -27.04 18.10
C GLU A 153 -6.48 -27.42 16.76
N THR A 154 -6.41 -28.72 16.42
CA THR A 154 -7.08 -29.26 15.24
C THR A 154 -8.58 -29.11 15.41
N VAL A 155 -9.13 -28.01 14.89
CA VAL A 155 -10.54 -27.70 14.90
C VAL A 155 -11.23 -28.65 13.90
N ASN A 156 -11.88 -29.68 14.41
CA ASN A 156 -12.58 -30.66 13.58
C ASN A 156 -14.09 -30.37 13.57
N GLY A 157 -14.68 -30.32 12.37
CA GLY A 157 -16.11 -30.15 12.15
C GLY A 157 -16.49 -28.76 11.66
N PHE A 158 -17.58 -28.69 10.90
CA PHE A 158 -18.02 -27.48 10.21
C PHE A 158 -18.30 -26.31 11.17
N TRP A 159 -19.04 -26.55 12.27
CA TRP A 159 -19.43 -25.48 13.21
C TRP A 159 -18.25 -24.89 13.98
N PRO A 160 -17.34 -25.70 14.54
CA PRO A 160 -16.10 -25.18 15.13
C PRO A 160 -15.27 -24.34 14.16
N ILE A 161 -15.13 -24.76 12.89
CA ILE A 161 -14.39 -23.99 11.87
C ILE A 161 -15.05 -22.63 11.59
N VAL A 162 -16.38 -22.61 11.45
CA VAL A 162 -17.13 -21.36 11.27
C VAL A 162 -16.98 -20.45 12.48
N TYR A 163 -17.05 -21.01 13.70
CA TYR A 163 -16.85 -20.24 14.93
C TYR A 163 -15.45 -19.62 14.98
N GLN A 164 -14.40 -20.39 14.70
CA GLN A 164 -13.03 -19.90 14.60
C GLN A 164 -12.93 -18.74 13.59
N GLY A 165 -13.50 -18.91 12.39
CA GLY A 165 -13.46 -17.86 11.37
C GLY A 165 -14.19 -16.58 11.78
N VAL A 166 -15.35 -16.70 12.46
CA VAL A 166 -16.10 -15.56 13.00
C VAL A 166 -15.32 -14.88 14.12
N GLU A 167 -14.73 -15.65 15.04
CA GLU A 167 -13.92 -15.13 16.14
C GLU A 167 -12.71 -14.35 15.62
N SER A 168 -11.91 -14.97 14.73
CA SER A 168 -10.76 -14.30 14.08
C SER A 168 -11.18 -13.04 13.35
N ALA A 169 -12.33 -13.06 12.65
CA ALA A 169 -12.85 -11.89 11.93
C ALA A 169 -13.23 -10.75 12.87
N VAL A 170 -13.95 -11.05 13.96
CA VAL A 170 -14.38 -10.04 14.92
C VAL A 170 -13.19 -9.47 15.68
N LEU A 171 -12.30 -10.32 16.19
CA LEU A 171 -11.09 -9.88 16.91
C LEU A 171 -10.17 -9.05 16.00
N GLY A 172 -9.98 -9.49 14.76
CA GLY A 172 -9.26 -8.73 13.74
C GLY A 172 -9.86 -7.34 13.54
N ILE A 173 -11.18 -7.24 13.33
CA ILE A 173 -11.85 -5.95 13.15
C ILE A 173 -11.70 -5.04 14.37
N VAL A 174 -11.80 -5.58 15.58
CA VAL A 174 -11.61 -4.81 16.83
C VAL A 174 -10.18 -4.26 16.92
N GLN A 175 -9.19 -5.10 16.64
CA GLN A 175 -7.78 -4.68 16.63
C GLN A 175 -7.50 -3.63 15.55
N PHE A 176 -8.08 -3.76 14.35
CA PHE A 176 -7.98 -2.75 13.31
C PHE A 176 -8.68 -1.45 13.69
N ALA A 177 -9.85 -1.53 14.33
CA ALA A 177 -10.57 -0.35 14.81
C ALA A 177 -9.72 0.48 15.77
N ALA A 178 -8.97 -0.18 16.66
CA ALA A 178 -8.08 0.47 17.62
C ALA A 178 -6.96 1.29 16.96
N ILE A 179 -6.60 1.00 15.70
CA ILE A 179 -5.58 1.72 14.94
C ILE A 179 -6.22 2.73 13.97
N VAL A 180 -7.21 2.28 13.20
CA VAL A 180 -7.86 3.09 12.17
C VAL A 180 -8.62 4.27 12.78
N ILE A 181 -9.31 4.09 13.91
CA ILE A 181 -10.07 5.19 14.53
C ILE A 181 -9.14 6.35 14.94
N PRO A 182 -8.05 6.15 15.71
CA PRO A 182 -7.09 7.21 16.00
C PRO A 182 -6.48 7.86 14.76
N ILE A 183 -6.10 7.07 13.74
CA ILE A 183 -5.53 7.58 12.49
C ILE A 183 -6.54 8.49 11.78
N MET A 184 -7.78 8.03 11.61
CA MET A 184 -8.82 8.80 10.93
C MET A 184 -9.23 10.04 11.72
N MET A 185 -9.22 9.97 13.06
CA MET A 185 -9.39 11.14 13.92
C MET A 185 -8.28 12.17 13.67
N GLY A 186 -7.01 11.74 13.68
CA GLY A 186 -5.86 12.60 13.39
C GLY A 186 -5.95 13.22 12.00
N ILE A 187 -6.23 12.41 10.98
CA ILE A 187 -6.44 12.86 9.60
C ILE A 187 -7.56 13.90 9.50
N GLN A 188 -8.70 13.67 10.16
CA GLN A 188 -9.82 14.61 10.14
C GLN A 188 -9.45 15.94 10.81
N ILE A 189 -8.75 15.90 11.95
CA ILE A 189 -8.26 17.09 12.65
C ILE A 189 -7.30 17.87 11.74
N MET A 190 -6.33 17.19 11.12
CA MET A 190 -5.37 17.83 10.22
C MET A 190 -6.05 18.51 9.02
N LYS A 191 -7.08 17.87 8.45
CA LYS A 191 -7.86 18.43 7.34
C LYS A 191 -8.60 19.70 7.77
N GLU A 192 -9.26 19.68 8.93
CA GLU A 192 -10.04 20.82 9.41
C GLU A 192 -9.18 22.00 9.90
N LEU A 193 -7.98 21.72 10.42
CA LEU A 193 -7.02 22.77 10.79
C LEU A 193 -6.26 23.36 9.60
N GLY A 194 -6.49 22.86 8.37
CA GLY A 194 -5.79 23.33 7.18
C GLY A 194 -4.29 22.97 7.15
N TRP A 195 -3.88 21.94 7.89
CA TRP A 195 -2.47 21.52 7.98
C TRP A 195 -1.91 21.00 6.67
N LEU A 196 -2.77 20.66 5.69
CA LEU A 196 -2.34 20.31 4.34
C LEU A 196 -1.49 21.43 3.71
N ASN A 197 -1.83 22.70 3.95
CA ASN A 197 -1.05 23.84 3.44
C ASN A 197 0.32 23.93 4.11
N VAL A 198 0.40 23.62 5.40
CA VAL A 198 1.66 23.59 6.16
C VAL A 198 2.55 22.46 5.63
N PHE A 199 1.99 21.26 5.49
CA PHE A 199 2.71 20.10 4.97
C PHE A 199 3.15 20.31 3.52
N SER A 200 2.31 20.94 2.69
CA SER A 200 2.68 21.33 1.33
C SER A 200 3.91 22.25 1.29
N ARG A 201 4.01 23.23 2.18
CA ARG A 201 5.20 24.10 2.27
C ARG A 201 6.44 23.32 2.69
N TRP A 202 6.29 22.31 3.53
CA TRP A 202 7.39 21.41 3.90
C TRP A 202 7.81 20.49 2.75
N MET A 203 6.88 20.13 1.87
CA MET A 203 7.17 19.35 0.66
C MET A 203 7.85 20.15 -0.45
N SER A 204 7.77 21.48 -0.44
CA SER A 204 8.45 22.35 -1.43
C SER A 204 9.97 22.17 -1.55
N PRO A 205 10.78 22.17 -0.47
CA PRO A 205 12.21 21.87 -0.60
C PRO A 205 12.47 20.47 -1.15
N PHE A 206 11.58 19.52 -0.85
CA PHE A 206 11.68 18.15 -1.34
C PHE A 206 11.35 18.02 -2.83
N THR A 207 10.29 18.71 -3.32
CA THR A 207 10.00 18.75 -4.77
C THR A 207 11.14 19.40 -5.55
N ARG A 208 11.73 20.49 -5.03
CA ARG A 208 12.94 21.10 -5.61
C ARG A 208 14.12 20.13 -5.67
N MET A 209 14.37 19.37 -4.60
CA MET A 209 15.44 18.36 -4.56
C MET A 209 15.25 17.27 -5.63
N LEU A 210 14.00 16.88 -5.92
CA LEU A 210 13.67 15.93 -6.97
C LEU A 210 13.69 16.53 -8.38
N GLY A 211 13.99 17.82 -8.53
CA GLY A 211 13.96 18.53 -9.81
C GLY A 211 12.54 18.80 -10.34
N ILE A 212 11.55 18.86 -9.44
CA ILE A 212 10.13 19.07 -9.73
C ILE A 212 9.75 20.50 -9.30
N ARG A 213 8.83 21.13 -10.04
CA ARG A 213 8.30 22.46 -9.69
C ARG A 213 7.41 22.43 -8.45
N GLU A 214 7.39 23.52 -7.69
CA GLU A 214 6.68 23.59 -6.39
C GLU A 214 5.16 23.58 -6.51
N ASN A 215 4.61 23.87 -7.69
CA ASN A 215 3.17 23.79 -7.95
C ASN A 215 2.61 22.36 -7.83
N THR A 216 3.47 21.35 -7.61
CA THR A 216 3.03 19.98 -7.28
C THR A 216 3.13 19.63 -5.80
N SER A 217 3.62 20.54 -4.93
CA SER A 217 3.82 20.24 -3.51
C SER A 217 2.53 19.90 -2.77
N THR A 218 1.40 20.55 -3.14
CA THR A 218 0.06 20.27 -2.58
C THR A 218 -0.40 18.87 -2.94
N THR A 219 -0.15 18.46 -4.18
CA THR A 219 -0.46 17.14 -4.69
C THR A 219 0.36 16.05 -3.98
N LEU A 220 1.67 16.29 -3.85
CA LEU A 220 2.58 15.39 -3.14
C LEU A 220 2.16 15.24 -1.68
N ALA A 221 1.88 16.36 -1.01
CA ALA A 221 1.39 16.42 0.36
C ALA A 221 0.09 15.61 0.55
N ALA A 222 -0.90 15.86 -0.32
CA ALA A 222 -2.19 15.21 -0.27
C ALA A 222 -2.08 13.70 -0.50
N GLY A 223 -1.30 13.28 -1.49
CA GLY A 223 -1.08 11.86 -1.79
C GLY A 223 -0.31 11.12 -0.71
N LEU A 224 0.73 11.75 -0.14
CA LEU A 224 1.55 11.15 0.90
C LEU A 224 0.77 10.95 2.20
N MET A 225 -0.10 11.91 2.55
CA MET A 225 -0.88 11.84 3.79
C MET A 225 -2.19 11.05 3.67
N PHE A 226 -2.90 11.20 2.56
CA PHE A 226 -4.29 10.70 2.41
C PHE A 226 -4.46 9.67 1.30
N GLY A 227 -3.38 9.27 0.64
CA GLY A 227 -3.39 8.26 -0.41
C GLY A 227 -3.65 8.82 -1.81
N LEU A 228 -3.40 7.95 -2.80
CA LEU A 228 -3.45 8.32 -4.21
C LEU A 228 -4.82 8.78 -4.69
N ALA A 229 -5.92 8.19 -4.20
CA ALA A 229 -7.25 8.59 -4.65
C ALA A 229 -7.57 10.06 -4.30
N PHE A 230 -7.23 10.49 -3.08
CA PHE A 230 -7.39 11.88 -2.68
C PHE A 230 -6.34 12.78 -3.34
N GLY A 231 -5.07 12.34 -3.36
CA GLY A 231 -3.99 13.06 -4.03
C GLY A 231 -4.25 13.30 -5.51
N ALA A 232 -4.91 12.37 -6.20
CA ALA A 232 -5.27 12.53 -7.60
C ALA A 232 -6.36 13.57 -7.85
N GLY A 233 -7.31 13.75 -6.93
CA GLY A 233 -8.27 14.86 -7.01
C GLY A 233 -7.55 16.21 -7.01
N VAL A 234 -6.61 16.39 -6.07
CA VAL A 234 -5.74 17.57 -5.99
C VAL A 234 -4.84 17.69 -7.23
N MET A 235 -4.34 16.57 -7.75
CA MET A 235 -3.50 16.52 -8.93
C MET A 235 -4.24 16.93 -10.22
N ILE A 236 -5.48 16.48 -10.40
CA ILE A 236 -6.33 16.89 -11.54
C ILE A 236 -6.55 18.41 -11.50
N GLN A 237 -6.78 18.96 -10.31
CA GLN A 237 -6.93 20.39 -10.13
C GLN A 237 -5.63 21.13 -10.47
N ALA A 238 -4.48 20.69 -9.94
CA ALA A 238 -3.18 21.30 -10.22
C ALA A 238 -2.79 21.23 -11.72
N VAL A 239 -3.15 20.16 -12.43
CA VAL A 239 -2.94 20.07 -13.88
C VAL A 239 -3.80 21.08 -14.65
N LYS A 240 -5.05 21.28 -14.23
CA LYS A 240 -5.99 22.20 -14.89
C LYS A 240 -5.74 23.67 -14.56
N GLU A 241 -5.39 23.96 -13.31
CA GLU A 241 -5.35 25.32 -12.75
C GLU A 241 -3.90 25.84 -12.60
N ASP A 242 -2.95 24.99 -12.23
CA ASP A 242 -1.57 25.40 -11.89
C ASP A 242 -0.53 25.13 -12.98
N GLY A 243 -0.96 24.65 -14.17
CA GLY A 243 -0.07 24.45 -15.32
C GLY A 243 1.07 23.45 -15.08
N VAL A 244 0.79 22.38 -14.33
CA VAL A 244 1.76 21.31 -14.05
C VAL A 244 2.17 20.60 -15.36
N ALA A 245 3.47 20.43 -15.56
CA ALA A 245 4.04 19.82 -16.75
C ALA A 245 3.95 18.31 -16.64
N LYS A 246 3.83 17.65 -17.79
CA LYS A 246 3.71 16.20 -17.85
C LYS A 246 4.86 15.47 -17.15
N LYS A 247 6.09 15.97 -17.26
CA LYS A 247 7.25 15.39 -16.56
C LYS A 247 7.08 15.44 -15.04
N ASP A 248 6.80 16.62 -14.50
CA ASP A 248 6.57 16.83 -13.06
C ASP A 248 5.45 15.92 -12.55
N LEU A 249 4.38 15.81 -13.33
CA LEU A 249 3.24 14.93 -13.03
C LEU A 249 3.65 13.46 -12.93
N TYR A 250 4.44 12.97 -13.89
CA TYR A 250 4.95 11.59 -13.86
C TYR A 250 5.88 11.36 -12.66
N LEU A 251 6.78 12.30 -12.36
CA LEU A 251 7.71 12.16 -11.24
C LEU A 251 6.99 12.13 -9.89
N VAL A 252 6.03 13.03 -9.67
CA VAL A 252 5.22 13.06 -8.44
C VAL A 252 4.40 11.78 -8.32
N PHE A 253 3.81 11.32 -9.42
CA PHE A 253 3.01 10.10 -9.38
C PHE A 253 3.87 8.86 -9.13
N ILE A 254 5.06 8.75 -9.73
CA ILE A 254 6.01 7.65 -9.48
C ILE A 254 6.42 7.62 -8.01
N PHE A 255 6.69 8.80 -7.43
CA PHE A 255 6.97 8.91 -6.00
C PHE A 255 5.78 8.43 -5.16
N LEU A 256 4.58 8.96 -5.43
CA LEU A 256 3.37 8.63 -4.68
C LEU A 256 3.02 7.14 -4.80
N VAL A 257 3.16 6.54 -5.98
CA VAL A 257 2.95 5.10 -6.18
C VAL A 257 3.80 4.23 -5.25
N ALA A 258 5.01 4.69 -4.93
CA ALA A 258 5.91 3.95 -4.05
C ALA A 258 5.65 4.19 -2.54
N CYS A 259 5.03 5.31 -2.15
CA CYS A 259 4.90 5.65 -0.73
C CYS A 259 3.64 6.44 -0.34
N HIS A 260 2.54 6.39 -1.09
CA HIS A 260 1.31 7.10 -0.73
C HIS A 260 0.69 6.58 0.56
N ALA A 261 -0.18 7.40 1.16
CA ALA A 261 -0.82 7.10 2.45
C ALA A 261 0.19 6.58 3.48
N VAL A 262 1.38 7.19 3.54
CA VAL A 262 2.56 6.64 4.23
C VAL A 262 2.30 6.33 5.71
N ILE A 263 1.40 7.09 6.33
CA ILE A 263 1.00 6.89 7.73
C ILE A 263 0.04 5.70 7.80
N GLU A 264 -1.10 5.77 7.12
CA GLU A 264 -2.14 4.74 7.18
C GLU A 264 -1.62 3.37 6.72
N ASP A 265 -1.07 3.29 5.51
CA ASP A 265 -0.61 2.04 4.89
C ASP A 265 0.55 1.39 5.66
N THR A 266 1.27 2.13 6.51
CA THR A 266 2.34 1.56 7.34
C THR A 266 1.79 1.10 8.69
N LEU A 267 0.96 1.92 9.34
CA LEU A 267 0.47 1.63 10.70
C LEU A 267 -0.53 0.48 10.74
N ILE A 268 -1.27 0.24 9.65
CA ILE A 268 -2.18 -0.91 9.56
C ILE A 268 -1.46 -2.27 9.57
N PHE A 269 -0.13 -2.32 9.39
CA PHE A 269 0.61 -3.57 9.51
C PHE A 269 1.12 -3.87 10.93
N ILE A 270 1.04 -2.90 11.87
CA ILE A 270 1.43 -3.11 13.28
C ILE A 270 0.75 -4.35 13.90
N PRO A 271 -0.57 -4.59 13.70
CA PRO A 271 -1.26 -5.78 14.17
C PRO A 271 -0.64 -7.11 13.78
N LEU A 272 0.13 -7.14 12.69
CA LEU A 272 0.63 -8.38 12.10
C LEU A 272 2.04 -8.76 12.61
N GLY A 273 2.54 -8.07 13.63
CA GLY A 273 3.80 -8.42 14.32
C GLY A 273 5.08 -8.11 13.54
N ILE A 274 5.00 -7.41 12.40
CA ILE A 274 6.18 -7.12 11.57
C ILE A 274 6.94 -5.87 12.00
N PRO A 275 8.25 -5.76 11.66
CA PRO A 275 9.01 -4.55 11.91
C PRO A 275 8.59 -3.42 10.95
N VAL A 276 7.68 -2.55 11.41
CA VAL A 276 7.11 -1.47 10.57
C VAL A 276 8.08 -0.33 10.23
N TRP A 277 9.15 -0.15 11.01
CA TRP A 277 10.16 0.87 10.73
C TRP A 277 10.97 0.56 9.46
N PRO A 278 11.52 -0.66 9.28
CA PRO A 278 12.07 -1.10 8.00
C PRO A 278 11.10 -0.95 6.83
N LEU A 279 9.82 -1.30 7.00
CA LEU A 279 8.80 -1.13 5.96
C LEU A 279 8.74 0.34 5.51
N LEU A 280 8.61 1.27 6.45
CA LEU A 280 8.57 2.71 6.16
C LEU A 280 9.84 3.20 5.45
N ILE A 281 11.01 2.77 5.93
CA ILE A 281 12.30 3.17 5.35
C ILE A 281 12.42 2.67 3.92
N ILE A 282 12.10 1.39 3.66
CA ILE A 282 12.13 0.80 2.32
C ILE A 282 11.22 1.59 1.38
N ARG A 283 10.00 1.93 1.81
CA ARG A 283 9.06 2.71 1.01
C ARG A 283 9.61 4.09 0.63
N ILE A 284 10.08 4.85 1.63
CA ILE A 284 10.57 6.22 1.40
C ILE A 284 11.86 6.20 0.56
N VAL A 285 12.83 5.36 0.91
CA VAL A 285 14.11 5.28 0.19
C VAL A 285 13.87 4.85 -1.25
N THR A 286 13.05 3.84 -1.49
CA THR A 286 12.72 3.37 -2.84
C THR A 286 12.01 4.46 -3.63
N ALA A 287 11.04 5.16 -3.04
CA ALA A 287 10.32 6.26 -3.69
C ALA A 287 11.27 7.39 -4.10
N VAL A 288 12.19 7.79 -3.22
CA VAL A 288 13.20 8.83 -3.51
C VAL A 288 14.14 8.37 -4.62
N LEU A 289 14.77 7.19 -4.47
CA LEU A 289 15.77 6.69 -5.41
C LEU A 289 15.18 6.48 -6.81
N LEU A 290 13.99 5.88 -6.89
CA LEU A 290 13.30 5.67 -8.17
C LEU A 290 12.96 7.00 -8.84
N THR A 291 12.43 7.96 -8.08
CA THR A 291 12.04 9.27 -8.63
C THR A 291 13.26 10.03 -9.13
N VAL A 292 14.36 10.04 -8.37
CA VAL A 292 15.62 10.65 -8.79
C VAL A 292 16.18 9.96 -10.04
N ALA A 293 16.18 8.62 -10.09
CA ALA A 293 16.68 7.86 -11.23
C ALA A 293 15.88 8.21 -12.51
N VAL A 294 14.54 8.22 -12.42
CA VAL A 294 13.67 8.59 -13.54
C VAL A 294 13.88 10.05 -13.95
N ALA A 295 13.99 10.98 -13.00
CA ALA A 295 14.25 12.39 -13.28
C ALA A 295 15.57 12.59 -14.03
N VAL A 296 16.65 11.92 -13.61
CA VAL A 296 17.97 12.00 -14.26
C VAL A 296 17.91 11.45 -15.69
N VAL A 297 17.28 10.30 -15.90
CA VAL A 297 17.13 9.69 -17.24
C VAL A 297 16.32 10.62 -18.15
N TRP A 298 15.24 11.21 -17.64
CA TRP A 298 14.39 12.12 -18.38
C TRP A 298 15.14 13.41 -18.78
N ASN A 299 15.88 14.02 -17.85
CA ASN A 299 16.69 15.22 -18.11
C ASN A 299 17.75 14.99 -19.18
N ARG A 300 18.42 13.83 -19.15
CA ARG A 300 19.43 13.46 -20.17
C ARG A 300 18.80 13.32 -21.55
N LYS A 301 17.60 12.74 -21.63
CA LYS A 301 16.87 12.60 -22.89
C LYS A 301 16.48 13.96 -23.46
N GLU A 302 15.90 14.85 -22.64
CA GLU A 302 15.54 16.21 -23.06
C GLU A 302 16.75 16.99 -23.58
N LYS A 303 17.90 16.88 -22.91
CA LYS A 303 19.15 17.53 -23.35
C LYS A 303 19.60 16.99 -24.71
N ARG A 304 19.61 15.66 -24.89
CA ARG A 304 20.00 15.03 -26.15
C ARG A 304 19.06 15.38 -27.30
N ASP A 305 17.76 15.41 -27.05
CA ASP A 305 16.74 15.77 -28.04
C ASP A 305 16.91 17.25 -28.45
N ALA A 306 17.20 18.15 -27.49
CA ALA A 306 17.49 19.55 -27.76
C ALA A 306 18.80 19.75 -28.55
N GLU A 307 19.86 19.00 -28.25
CA GLU A 307 21.12 18.99 -29.00
C GLU A 307 20.91 18.49 -30.43
N ALA A 308 20.12 17.43 -30.62
CA ALA A 308 19.78 16.91 -31.95
C ALA A 308 19.00 17.95 -32.77
N SER A 309 17.97 18.59 -32.20
CA SER A 309 17.21 19.63 -32.90
C SER A 309 18.08 20.81 -33.34
N ARG A 310 19.05 21.22 -32.50
CA ARG A 310 20.03 22.27 -32.86
C ARG A 310 20.99 21.82 -33.95
N ALA A 311 21.40 20.56 -33.97
CA ALA A 311 22.32 20.02 -34.98
C ALA A 311 21.68 19.87 -36.37
N TYR A 312 20.36 19.65 -36.44
CA TYR A 312 19.62 19.46 -37.69
C TYR A 312 18.89 20.72 -38.19
N GLY A 313 19.07 21.88 -37.55
CA GLY A 313 18.64 23.18 -38.08
C GLY A 313 17.13 23.33 -38.27
N ALA A 314 16.36 23.14 -37.19
CA ALA A 314 14.98 23.62 -37.10
C ALA A 314 14.91 24.93 -36.30
#